data_AF-A0A183P9B2-F1
#
_entry.id   AF-A0A183P9B2-F1
#
_cell.length_a   1.000
_cell.length_b   1.000
_cell.length_c   1.000
_cell.angle_alpha   90.00
_cell.angle_beta   90.00
_cell.angle_gamma   90.00
#
_symmetry.space_group_name_H-M   'P 1'
#
loop_
_entity.id
_entity.type
_entity.pdbx_description
1 polymer ?
#
loop_
_entity_poly.entity_id
_entity_poly.type
_entity_poly.pdbx_seq_one_letter_code
_entity_poly.pdbx_strand_id
1 'polypeptide(L)'
;MAEFIQQSEINDGIRFSWNAWPASRLESAQCVVPIGCLYTLFKERYDFPPINYDPVFCSRCRGILNPYCPFDIRTRTWTCCLCNTRNSFPPQYAGMTEQKLPAELMAQFTTLEYTIPKVQLVPPIFMFVIDTCIEEPEFTHLKVSSL
;
A
#
# COMPACT_ATOMS: atom_id res chain seq x y z
N MET A 1 -2.63 -6.79 -22.95
CA MET A 1 -2.11 -5.51 -22.42
C MET A 1 -3.17 -4.72 -21.67
N ALA A 2 -4.33 -4.42 -22.27
CA ALA A 2 -5.41 -3.72 -21.58
C ALA A 2 -5.91 -4.47 -20.32
N GLU A 3 -6.08 -5.80 -20.42
CA GLU A 3 -6.45 -6.65 -19.29
C GLU A 3 -5.44 -6.59 -18.14
N PHE A 4 -4.14 -6.57 -18.43
CA PHE A 4 -3.09 -6.43 -17.42
C PHE A 4 -3.20 -5.09 -16.67
N ILE A 5 -3.42 -4.00 -17.41
CA ILE A 5 -3.60 -2.66 -16.83
C ILE A 5 -4.83 -2.63 -15.92
N GLN A 6 -5.95 -3.19 -16.39
CA GLN A 6 -7.17 -3.29 -15.59
C GLN A 6 -6.96 -4.14 -14.34
N GLN A 7 -6.26 -5.27 -14.44
CA GLN A 7 -5.97 -6.13 -13.30
C GLN A 7 -5.05 -5.44 -12.28
N SER A 8 -4.04 -4.71 -12.72
CA SER A 8 -3.17 -3.91 -11.84
C SER A 8 -3.96 -2.81 -11.13
N GLU A 9 -4.87 -2.16 -11.85
CA GLU A 9 -5.74 -1.14 -11.26
C GLU A 9 -6.67 -1.78 -10.23
N ILE A 10 -7.28 -2.93 -10.51
CA ILE A 10 -8.16 -3.69 -9.59
C ILE A 10 -7.40 -4.17 -8.36
N ASN A 11 -6.22 -4.77 -8.53
CA ASN A 11 -5.48 -5.37 -7.45
C ASN A 11 -4.74 -4.34 -6.60
N ASP A 12 -4.02 -3.43 -7.23
CA ASP A 12 -3.09 -2.54 -6.52
C ASP A 12 -3.56 -1.09 -6.45
N GLY A 13 -4.63 -0.74 -7.16
CA GLY A 13 -5.11 0.64 -7.22
C GLY A 13 -4.16 1.55 -8.01
N ILE A 14 -3.31 0.98 -8.87
CA ILE A 14 -2.27 1.72 -9.59
C ILE A 14 -2.53 1.70 -11.09
N ARG A 15 -2.36 2.86 -11.74
CA ARG A 15 -2.34 2.98 -13.20
C ARG A 15 -1.18 3.84 -13.67
N PHE A 16 -0.23 3.23 -14.39
CA PHE A 16 0.92 3.93 -14.94
C PHE A 16 0.63 4.58 -16.30
N SER A 17 1.29 5.71 -16.53
CA SER A 17 1.51 6.29 -17.87
C SER A 17 2.23 5.32 -18.81
N TRP A 18 3.23 4.60 -18.28
CA TRP A 18 4.02 3.60 -18.99
C TRP A 18 4.18 2.33 -18.12
N ASN A 19 3.74 1.18 -18.63
CA ASN A 19 3.88 -0.12 -17.96
C ASN A 19 5.16 -0.87 -18.37
N ALA A 20 5.92 -0.31 -19.31
CA ALA A 20 7.27 -0.72 -19.67
C ALA A 20 8.16 0.53 -19.59
N TRP A 21 9.21 0.47 -18.80
CA TRP A 21 10.07 1.62 -18.55
C TRP A 21 11.25 1.65 -19.53
N PRO A 22 11.72 2.85 -19.93
CA PRO A 22 12.94 3.00 -20.70
C PRO A 22 14.13 2.43 -19.93
N ALA A 23 14.97 1.66 -20.62
CA ALA A 23 16.12 1.00 -19.99
C ALA A 23 17.33 1.93 -19.88
N SER A 24 17.32 3.04 -20.62
CA SER A 24 18.41 4.02 -20.65
C SER A 24 17.93 5.45 -20.39
N ARG A 25 18.86 6.31 -19.95
CA ARG A 25 18.59 7.74 -19.79
C ARG A 25 18.25 8.43 -21.11
N LEU A 26 18.80 7.96 -22.24
CA LEU A 26 18.52 8.52 -23.56
C LEU A 26 17.08 8.24 -23.97
N GLU A 27 16.62 7.00 -23.84
CA GLU A 27 15.22 6.63 -24.09
C GLU A 27 14.28 7.37 -23.16
N SER A 28 14.65 7.50 -21.88
CA SER A 28 13.86 8.27 -20.91
C SER A 28 13.73 9.74 -21.26
N ALA A 29 14.76 10.36 -21.86
CA ALA A 29 14.71 11.75 -22.29
C ALA A 29 13.81 11.97 -23.52
N GLN A 30 13.52 10.89 -24.27
CA GLN A 30 12.62 10.92 -25.42
C GLN A 30 11.15 10.68 -25.03
N CYS A 31 10.87 10.27 -23.79
CA CYS A 31 9.51 10.10 -23.29
C CYS A 31 8.82 11.47 -23.15
N VAL A 32 7.88 11.77 -24.05
CA VAL A 32 7.09 13.01 -24.02
C VAL A 32 6.17 13.07 -22.79
N VAL A 33 5.66 11.91 -22.35
CA VAL A 33 4.87 11.78 -21.13
C VAL A 33 5.78 11.25 -20.01
N PRO A 34 5.83 11.90 -18.83
CA PRO A 34 6.67 11.44 -17.73
C PRO A 34 6.22 10.07 -17.20
N ILE A 35 7.16 9.29 -16.67
CA ILE A 35 6.85 8.06 -15.92
C ILE A 35 6.22 8.48 -14.59
N GLY A 36 4.91 8.31 -14.50
CA GLY A 36 4.12 8.50 -13.29
C GLY A 36 2.98 7.49 -13.21
N CYS A 37 2.33 7.45 -12.05
CA CYS A 37 1.13 6.65 -11.83
C CYS A 37 0.04 7.45 -11.11
N LEU A 38 -1.21 7.06 -11.37
CA LEU A 38 -2.34 7.38 -10.52
C LEU A 38 -2.45 6.26 -9.48
N TYR A 39 -2.51 6.62 -8.21
CA TYR A 39 -2.55 5.67 -7.11
C TYR A 39 -3.73 5.95 -6.18
N THR A 40 -4.60 4.96 -6.03
CA THR A 40 -5.73 4.98 -5.10
C THR A 40 -5.33 4.22 -3.84
N LEU A 41 -4.76 4.95 -2.88
CA LEU A 41 -4.25 4.42 -1.61
C LEU A 41 -5.24 3.51 -0.88
N PHE A 42 -6.49 3.99 -0.71
CA PHE A 42 -7.55 3.26 -0.01
C PHE A 42 -8.55 2.68 -1.01
N LYS A 43 -8.05 1.95 -2.01
CA LYS A 43 -8.93 1.22 -2.92
C LYS A 43 -9.67 0.14 -2.13
N GLU A 44 -11.00 0.20 -2.15
CA GLU A 44 -11.83 -0.82 -1.49
C GLU A 44 -11.54 -2.20 -2.06
N ARG A 45 -11.15 -3.13 -1.17
CA ARG A 45 -10.92 -4.53 -1.50
C ARG A 45 -11.51 -5.40 -0.39
N TYR A 46 -12.43 -6.27 -0.76
CA TYR A 46 -13.09 -7.19 0.17
C TYR A 46 -12.52 -8.62 0.09
N ASP A 47 -11.51 -8.82 -0.76
CA ASP A 47 -11.00 -10.15 -1.11
C ASP A 47 -10.11 -10.76 -0.03
N PHE A 48 -9.65 -9.96 0.94
CA PHE A 48 -8.59 -10.38 1.87
C PHE A 48 -8.89 -10.04 3.33
N PRO A 49 -8.54 -10.95 4.26
CA PRO A 49 -8.70 -10.70 5.68
C PRO A 49 -7.70 -9.62 6.15
N PRO A 50 -8.08 -8.80 7.15
CA PRO A 50 -7.18 -7.82 7.73
C PRO A 50 -5.97 -8.50 8.38
N ILE A 51 -4.77 -7.94 8.16
CA ILE A 51 -3.53 -8.45 8.72
C ILE A 51 -3.27 -7.77 10.07
N ASN A 52 -3.37 -8.53 11.17
CA ASN A 52 -3.30 -7.98 12.53
C ASN A 52 -1.92 -8.22 13.20
N TYR A 53 -0.85 -7.81 12.54
CA TYR A 53 0.51 -7.86 13.10
C TYR A 53 1.42 -6.80 12.47
N ASP A 54 2.58 -6.58 13.08
CA ASP A 54 3.55 -5.59 12.61
C ASP A 54 4.23 -6.03 11.30
N PRO A 55 4.42 -5.12 10.32
CA PRO A 55 5.12 -5.43 9.08
C PRO A 55 6.60 -5.74 9.33
N VAL A 56 7.18 -6.60 8.48
CA VAL A 56 8.61 -6.96 8.54
C VAL A 56 9.44 -5.93 7.78
N PHE A 57 10.27 -5.18 8.52
CA PHE A 57 11.13 -4.14 7.94
C PHE A 57 12.51 -4.66 7.54
N CYS A 58 13.04 -4.14 6.44
CA CYS A 58 14.45 -4.24 6.09
C CYS A 58 15.30 -3.52 7.16
N SER A 59 16.35 -4.20 7.63
CA SER A 59 17.27 -3.68 8.64
C SER A 59 18.05 -2.42 8.22
N ARG A 60 18.17 -2.16 6.91
CA ARG A 60 18.91 -1.02 6.36
C ARG A 60 18.01 0.11 5.86
N CYS A 61 17.17 -0.14 4.86
CA CYS A 61 16.39 0.90 4.19
C CYS A 61 14.98 1.09 4.75
N ARG A 62 14.57 0.28 5.74
CA ARG A 62 13.20 0.26 6.29
C ARG A 62 12.09 -0.06 5.28
N GLY A 63 12.43 -0.52 4.07
CA GLY A 63 11.46 -1.09 3.13
C GLY A 63 10.76 -2.31 3.74
N ILE A 64 9.49 -2.52 3.40
CA ILE A 64 8.66 -3.59 3.94
C ILE A 64 8.82 -4.86 3.09
N LEU A 65 8.86 -6.02 3.74
CA LEU A 65 8.83 -7.34 3.08
C LEU A 65 7.63 -7.43 2.14
N ASN A 66 7.85 -7.93 0.93
CA ASN A 66 6.83 -8.01 -0.11
C ASN A 66 7.15 -9.17 -1.08
N PRO A 67 6.23 -9.55 -1.97
CA PRO A 67 6.40 -10.72 -2.84
C PRO A 67 7.59 -10.64 -3.81
N TYR A 68 8.14 -9.44 -4.04
CA TYR A 68 9.30 -9.24 -4.92
C TYR A 68 10.65 -9.46 -4.21
N CYS A 69 10.67 -9.70 -2.90
CA CYS A 69 11.88 -9.98 -2.15
C CYS A 69 12.29 -11.45 -2.31
N PRO A 70 13.46 -11.79 -2.90
CA PRO A 70 13.94 -13.16 -2.93
C PRO A 70 14.15 -13.69 -1.51
N PHE A 71 13.72 -14.92 -1.23
CA PHE A 71 13.85 -15.51 0.09
C PHE A 71 14.27 -16.98 0.05
N ASP A 72 14.84 -17.44 1.16
CA ASP A 72 15.25 -18.81 1.38
C ASP A 72 14.71 -19.27 2.74
N ILE A 73 13.80 -20.24 2.69
CA ILE A 73 13.12 -20.82 3.86
C ILE A 73 14.12 -21.58 4.73
N ARG A 74 15.08 -22.29 4.12
CA ARG A 74 16.07 -23.13 4.83
C ARG A 74 17.03 -22.28 5.64
N THR A 75 17.57 -21.21 5.04
CA THR A 75 18.44 -20.28 5.76
C THR A 75 17.67 -19.25 6.57
N ARG A 76 16.35 -19.20 6.42
CA ARG A 76 15.45 -18.22 7.04
C ARG A 76 15.89 -16.78 6.78
N THR A 77 16.26 -16.49 5.53
CA THR A 77 16.69 -15.15 5.11
C THR A 77 15.92 -14.66 3.89
N TRP A 78 15.87 -13.34 3.72
CA TRP A 78 15.32 -12.67 2.55
C TRP A 78 16.21 -11.51 2.13
N THR A 79 16.16 -11.17 0.85
CA THR A 79 16.93 -10.06 0.27
C THR A 79 15.96 -8.94 -0.11
N CYS A 80 16.20 -7.74 0.39
CA CYS A 80 15.33 -6.60 0.10
C CYS A 80 15.43 -6.20 -1.37
N CYS A 81 14.32 -6.20 -2.11
CA CYS A 81 14.27 -5.81 -3.52
C CYS A 81 14.60 -4.34 -3.79
N LEU A 82 14.60 -3.48 -2.76
CA LEU A 82 14.90 -2.05 -2.89
C LEU A 82 16.38 -1.71 -2.73
N CYS A 83 17.08 -2.39 -1.81
CA CYS A 83 18.46 -2.05 -1.45
C CYS A 83 19.43 -3.24 -1.43
N ASN A 84 18.96 -4.43 -1.82
CA ASN A 84 19.71 -5.68 -1.87
C ASN A 84 20.34 -6.13 -0.54
N THR A 85 19.90 -5.57 0.59
CA THR A 85 20.37 -6.00 1.91
C THR A 85 19.74 -7.35 2.26
N ARG A 86 20.57 -8.28 2.74
CA ARG A 86 20.12 -9.57 3.26
C ARG A 86 19.66 -9.41 4.72
N ASN A 87 18.47 -9.93 5.02
CA ASN A 87 17.81 -9.84 6.31
C ASN A 87 17.45 -11.25 6.80
N SER A 88 17.38 -11.45 8.11
CA SER A 88 16.82 -12.66 8.71
C SER A 88 15.31 -12.50 8.89
N PHE A 89 14.55 -13.59 8.74
CA PHE A 89 13.14 -13.58 9.12
C PHE A 89 12.98 -13.47 10.64
N PRO A 90 11.93 -12.80 11.11
CA PRO A 90 11.69 -12.66 12.53
C PRO A 90 11.16 -13.98 13.15
N PRO A 91 11.19 -14.13 14.49
CA PRO A 91 10.85 -15.39 15.16
C PRO A 91 9.44 -15.92 14.83
N GLN A 92 8.46 -15.04 14.62
CA GLN A 92 7.08 -15.43 14.30
C GLN A 92 6.95 -16.25 13.00
N TYR A 93 7.93 -16.15 12.09
CA TYR A 93 7.95 -16.93 10.85
C TYR A 93 8.77 -18.23 10.97
N ALA A 94 9.06 -18.69 12.19
CA ALA A 94 9.81 -19.94 12.39
C ALA A 94 9.11 -21.17 11.79
N GLY A 95 7.78 -21.17 11.70
CA GLY A 95 6.99 -22.26 11.12
C GLY A 95 6.63 -22.09 9.65
N MET A 96 7.24 -21.13 8.93
CA MET A 96 6.98 -20.92 7.51
C MET A 96 7.45 -22.12 6.68
N THR A 97 6.61 -22.58 5.75
CA THR A 97 6.94 -23.63 4.76
C THR A 97 6.52 -23.17 3.37
N GLU A 98 6.92 -23.89 2.33
CA GLU A 98 6.51 -23.57 0.95
C GLU A 98 4.98 -23.57 0.76
N GLN A 99 4.27 -24.44 1.48
CA GLN A 99 2.80 -24.53 1.45
C GLN A 99 2.12 -23.51 2.37
N LYS A 100 2.86 -22.92 3.31
CA LYS A 100 2.34 -22.01 4.34
C LYS A 100 3.25 -20.78 4.45
N LEU A 101 3.23 -20.00 3.39
CA LEU A 101 3.90 -18.71 3.36
C LEU A 101 3.08 -17.65 4.12
N PRO A 102 3.73 -16.68 4.76
CA PRO A 102 3.07 -15.49 5.26
C PRO A 102 2.49 -14.68 4.09
N ALA A 103 1.44 -13.89 4.36
CA ALA A 103 0.69 -13.20 3.32
C ALA A 103 1.59 -12.29 2.47
N GLU A 104 2.57 -11.62 3.08
CA GLU A 104 3.53 -10.72 2.43
C GLU A 104 4.41 -11.37 1.36
N LEU A 105 4.53 -12.70 1.35
CA LEU A 105 5.33 -13.44 0.39
C LEU A 105 4.50 -14.11 -0.70
N MET A 106 3.18 -14.07 -0.59
CA MET A 106 2.27 -14.69 -1.54
C MET A 106 2.02 -13.72 -2.70
N ALA A 107 2.13 -14.22 -3.94
CA ALA A 107 2.10 -13.39 -5.15
C ALA A 107 0.81 -12.57 -5.35
N GLN A 108 -0.32 -13.04 -4.79
CA GLN A 108 -1.61 -12.31 -4.85
C GLN A 108 -1.73 -11.13 -3.86
N PHE A 109 -0.79 -11.00 -2.90
CA PHE A 109 -0.81 -10.01 -1.83
C PHE A 109 0.29 -8.95 -2.06
N THR A 110 0.29 -8.33 -3.23
CA THR A 110 1.15 -7.20 -3.58
C THR A 110 0.75 -5.91 -2.86
N THR A 111 -0.52 -5.79 -2.51
CA THR A 111 -1.11 -4.70 -1.73
C THR A 111 -1.72 -5.26 -0.45
N LEU A 112 -1.27 -4.78 0.70
CA LEU A 112 -1.66 -5.26 2.02
C LEU A 112 -1.90 -4.10 2.99
N GLU A 113 -2.86 -4.28 3.89
CA GLU A 113 -3.13 -3.37 5.00
C GLU A 113 -2.82 -4.06 6.32
N TYR A 114 -1.99 -3.41 7.14
CA TYR A 114 -1.58 -3.91 8.46
C TYR A 114 -2.30 -3.14 9.55
N THR A 115 -3.00 -3.85 10.43
CA THR A 115 -3.53 -3.33 11.68
C THR A 115 -2.47 -3.46 12.77
N ILE A 116 -1.88 -2.34 13.19
CA ILE A 116 -0.85 -2.30 14.22
C ILE A 116 -1.51 -2.41 15.60
N PRO A 117 -1.30 -3.49 16.37
CA PRO A 117 -2.08 -3.76 17.58
C PRO A 117 -1.83 -2.78 18.74
N LYS A 118 -0.74 -2.02 18.71
CA LYS A 118 -0.26 -1.21 19.84
C LYS A 118 -0.50 0.30 19.69
N VAL A 119 -1.23 0.72 18.66
CA VAL A 119 -1.50 2.15 18.45
C VAL A 119 -2.66 2.58 19.33
N GLN A 120 -2.46 3.62 20.14
CA GLN A 120 -3.54 4.26 20.87
C GLN A 120 -4.44 5.00 19.86
N LEU A 121 -5.70 4.58 19.75
CA LEU A 121 -6.66 5.23 18.88
C LEU A 121 -7.04 6.58 19.47
N VAL A 122 -6.81 7.66 18.70
CA VAL A 122 -7.36 8.97 18.98
C VAL A 122 -8.75 9.02 18.34
N PRO A 123 -9.82 9.37 19.07
CA PRO A 123 -11.14 9.50 18.46
C PRO A 123 -11.12 10.59 17.38
N PRO A 124 -11.92 10.46 16.31
CA PRO A 124 -12.02 11.50 15.30
C PRO A 124 -12.55 12.79 15.92
N ILE A 125 -11.87 13.90 15.64
CA ILE A 125 -12.25 15.23 16.12
C ILE A 125 -12.93 15.96 14.97
N PHE A 126 -14.20 16.32 15.17
CA PHE A 126 -14.95 17.15 14.25
C PHE A 126 -15.13 18.53 14.87
N MET A 127 -14.67 19.57 14.18
CA MET A 127 -14.87 20.98 14.56
C MET A 127 -15.72 21.65 13.49
N PHE A 128 -16.93 22.06 13.87
CA PHE A 128 -17.82 22.81 13.00
C PHE A 128 -17.51 24.30 13.14
N VAL A 129 -17.04 24.91 12.06
CA VAL A 129 -16.81 26.36 11.97
C VAL A 129 -17.86 26.92 11.02
N ILE A 130 -18.85 27.60 11.60
CA ILE A 130 -20.04 28.07 10.88
C ILE A 130 -19.98 29.58 10.73
N ASP A 131 -19.98 30.05 9.48
CA ASP A 131 -20.23 31.46 9.20
C ASP A 131 -21.72 31.77 9.39
N THR A 132 -22.01 32.87 10.08
CA THR A 132 -23.37 33.35 10.34
C THR A 132 -23.75 34.53 9.44
N CYS A 133 -22.86 34.97 8.56
CA CYS A 133 -23.10 36.10 7.64
C CYS A 133 -23.86 35.65 6.37
N ILE A 134 -24.93 34.89 6.52
CA ILE A 134 -25.77 34.35 5.44
C ILE A 134 -27.25 34.64 5.68
N GLU A 135 -28.09 34.51 4.65
CA GLU A 135 -29.52 34.76 4.75
C GLU A 135 -30.23 33.71 5.63
N GLU A 136 -31.32 34.11 6.29
CA GLU A 136 -32.05 33.28 7.27
C GLU A 136 -32.53 31.92 6.72
N PRO A 137 -33.03 31.81 5.47
CA PRO A 137 -33.41 30.50 4.90
C PRO A 137 -32.22 29.54 4.81
N GLU A 138 -31.07 30.02 4.31
CA GLU A 138 -29.85 29.22 4.19
C GLU A 138 -29.28 28.84 5.56
N PHE A 139 -29.33 29.76 6.52
CA PHE A 139 -28.93 29.49 7.90
C PHE A 139 -29.81 28.42 8.57
N THR A 140 -31.10 28.41 8.26
CA THR A 140 -32.04 27.39 8.75
C THR A 140 -31.70 26.01 8.18
N HIS A 141 -31.39 25.92 6.88
CA HIS A 141 -30.92 24.69 6.26
C HIS A 141 -29.60 24.20 6.87
N LEU A 142 -28.64 25.11 7.08
CA LEU A 142 -27.33 24.77 7.64
C LEU A 142 -27.42 24.17 9.05
N LYS A 143 -28.32 24.69 9.91
CA LYS A 143 -28.58 24.14 11.25
C LYS A 143 -29.11 22.71 11.22
N VAL A 144 -29.96 22.40 10.24
CA VAL A 144 -30.57 21.07 10.11
C VAL A 144 -29.58 20.06 9.54
N SER A 145 -28.66 20.47 8.65
CA SER A 145 -27.68 19.59 8.04
C SER A 145 -26.40 19.35 8.87
N SER A 146 -26.14 20.20 9.87
CA SER A 146 -24.94 20.10 10.72
C SER A 146 -25.18 19.33 12.04
N LEU A 147 -26.40 18.81 12.24
CA LEU A 147 -26.84 17.98 13.36
C LEU A 147 -27.21 16.58 12.88
#